data_AF-A2EAZ2-F1
#
_entry.id   AF-A2EAZ2-F1
#
_cell.length_a   1.000
_cell.length_b   1.000
_cell.length_c   1.000
_cell.angle_alpha   90.00
_cell.angle_beta   90.00
_cell.angle_gamma   90.00
#
_symmetry.space_group_name_H-M   'P 1'
#
loop_
_entity.id
_entity.type
_entity.pdbx_description
1 polymer ?
#
loop_
_entity_poly.entity_id
_entity_poly.type
_entity_poly.pdbx_seq_one_letter_code
_entity_poly.pdbx_strand_id
1 'polypeptide(L)'
;MSGEIVYVILMIIDFFLLLMAFKNHVEPKPEENKEEEEKKEENKEENANEEEDDGIVVTRDIDLPVEEEAAEKKDGEGTEGANPEDKQAAAANSEEVEKLKHELDEAKSANEKLQEQIDELNRKMAMMNQYLSEEQKNRIEAEEKAEAECLERERLAASKDREISELEQRAEAEKKALAEKYEAEKAAWTSQVKETSQTITDLSFGKIRTINHLDLDQLISVHGKSRPIAVYVPCKSSELTHSGAFIYDTHKLPDNSLYLFVGKDCPPALEAQGEKLLQAYSDEYQTVSIVHVKRTLEGPEFNKMIKTIGGHIDQIQSTEKAGDELFFENNFFKVKFHVVCFVEGKTLTPAVSKSITVDVLPEKGAAIIDCSDKSLYLYMSSVMPTDPVEKGDQENAIKFMTSQPEYSNRDVTIFNHNCIPANLKILLGLVN
;
A
#
# COMPACT_ATOMS: atom_id res chain seq x y z
N MET A 1 14.71 -12.98 76.42
CA MET A 1 13.86 -11.85 76.00
C MET A 1 12.71 -12.41 75.20
N SER A 2 11.47 -12.11 75.58
CA SER A 2 10.26 -12.60 74.90
C SER A 2 10.21 -12.08 73.47
N GLY A 3 9.79 -12.93 72.51
CA GLY A 3 9.72 -12.60 71.08
C GLY A 3 8.85 -11.37 70.76
N GLU A 4 7.97 -10.98 71.68
CA GLU A 4 7.15 -9.77 71.59
C GLU A 4 8.00 -8.49 71.56
N ILE A 5 9.13 -8.44 72.27
CA ILE A 5 10.01 -7.27 72.28
C ILE A 5 10.68 -7.08 70.92
N VAL A 6 11.03 -8.18 70.24
CA VAL A 6 11.64 -8.14 68.90
C VAL A 6 10.63 -7.61 67.88
N TYR A 7 9.37 -8.04 67.97
CA TYR A 7 8.31 -7.59 67.08
C TYR A 7 8.02 -6.09 67.21
N VAL A 8 7.99 -5.58 68.45
CA VAL A 8 7.79 -4.14 68.72
C VAL A 8 8.96 -3.31 68.19
N ILE A 9 10.20 -3.79 68.33
CA ILE A 9 11.38 -3.09 67.80
C ILE A 9 11.35 -3.03 66.27
N LEU A 10 10.95 -4.11 65.60
CA LEU A 10 10.84 -4.14 64.14
C LEU A 10 9.77 -3.18 63.62
N MET A 11 8.60 -3.11 64.27
CA MET A 11 7.55 -2.14 63.91
C MET A 11 8.02 -0.68 64.06
N ILE A 12 8.82 -0.38 65.10
CA ILE A 12 9.35 0.96 65.30
C ILE A 12 10.35 1.32 64.19
N ILE A 13 11.20 0.39 63.78
CA ILE A 13 12.16 0.60 62.68
C ILE A 13 11.43 0.87 61.37
N ASP A 14 10.41 0.08 61.02
CA ASP A 14 9.61 0.28 59.81
C ASP A 14 8.90 1.63 59.79
N PHE A 15 8.39 2.07 60.94
CA PHE A 15 7.77 3.39 61.08
C PHE A 15 8.76 4.55 60.85
N PHE A 16 10.00 4.43 61.35
CA PHE A 16 11.04 5.43 61.10
C PHE A 16 11.50 5.46 59.64
N LEU A 17 11.60 4.30 58.99
CA LEU A 17 11.93 4.22 57.56
C LEU A 17 10.86 4.90 56.69
N LEU A 18 9.58 4.72 57.03
CA LEU A 18 8.46 5.39 56.37
C LEU A 18 8.54 6.92 56.53
N LEU A 19 8.84 7.41 57.74
CA LEU A 19 9.01 8.85 58.00
C LEU A 19 10.17 9.46 57.21
N MET A 20 11.28 8.75 57.04
CA MET A 20 12.40 9.23 56.23
C MET A 20 12.04 9.30 54.73
N ALA A 21 11.25 8.35 54.22
CA ALA A 21 10.78 8.37 52.84
C ALA A 21 9.89 9.59 52.55
N PHE A 22 9.00 9.97 53.49
CA PHE A 22 8.17 11.16 53.34
C PHE A 22 8.97 12.47 53.37
N LYS A 23 10.04 12.54 54.16
CA LYS A 23 10.87 13.75 54.24
C LYS A 23 11.61 14.05 52.92
N ASN A 24 11.90 13.03 52.12
CA ASN A 24 12.58 13.18 50.82
C ASN A 24 11.63 13.57 49.66
N HIS A 25 10.33 13.77 49.91
CA HIS A 25 9.36 14.15 48.87
C HIS A 25 8.79 15.57 49.02
N VAL A 26 9.23 16.34 50.03
CA VAL A 26 8.61 17.64 50.37
C VAL A 26 9.52 18.85 50.09
N GLU A 27 10.71 18.68 49.52
CA GLU A 27 11.51 19.83 49.06
C GLU A 27 11.26 20.10 47.56
N PRO A 28 10.54 21.17 47.19
CA PRO A 28 10.44 21.59 45.79
C PRO A 28 11.78 22.19 45.34
N LYS A 29 12.29 21.71 44.20
CA LYS A 29 13.40 22.36 43.48
C LYS A 29 12.93 23.71 42.92
N PRO A 30 13.78 24.75 42.91
CA PRO A 30 13.46 26.05 42.34
C PRO A 30 13.39 25.99 40.82
N GLU A 31 12.37 26.62 40.25
CA GLU A 31 12.14 26.78 38.81
C GLU A 31 13.18 27.72 38.19
N GLU A 32 13.83 27.28 37.10
CA GLU A 32 14.64 28.13 36.22
C GLU A 32 13.84 28.52 34.97
N ASN A 33 13.96 29.80 34.62
CA ASN A 33 13.24 30.57 33.62
C ASN A 33 13.17 29.93 32.22
N LYS A 34 11.97 29.90 31.64
CA LYS A 34 11.71 29.74 30.19
C LYS A 34 10.98 30.98 29.67
N GLU A 35 11.74 32.04 29.43
CA GLU A 35 11.30 33.20 28.65
C GLU A 35 12.50 33.68 27.83
N GLU A 36 12.92 32.94 26.80
CA GLU A 36 13.83 33.52 25.79
C GLU A 36 13.91 32.80 24.43
N GLU A 37 13.22 31.67 24.18
CA GLU A 37 13.32 30.97 22.88
C GLU A 37 12.19 31.27 21.87
N GLU A 38 11.13 31.98 22.24
CA GLU A 38 9.97 32.24 21.34
C GLU A 38 10.14 33.41 20.35
N LYS A 39 11.36 33.94 20.13
CA LYS A 39 11.57 35.12 19.26
C LYS A 39 12.51 34.94 18.07
N LYS A 40 12.75 33.70 17.59
CA LYS A 40 13.69 33.49 16.48
C LYS A 40 13.21 32.75 15.24
N GLU A 41 11.94 32.35 15.12
CA GLU A 41 11.47 31.67 13.89
C GLU A 41 10.43 32.42 13.05
N GLU A 42 9.98 33.61 13.44
CA GLU A 42 9.19 34.48 12.57
C GLU A 42 10.06 35.53 11.86
N ASN A 43 10.90 35.09 10.92
CA ASN A 43 11.41 35.96 9.82
C ASN A 43 12.32 35.17 8.88
N LYS A 44 11.72 34.37 7.98
CA LYS A 44 12.29 34.05 6.67
C LYS A 44 11.29 33.20 5.89
N GLU A 45 10.58 33.84 4.96
CA GLU A 45 10.26 33.38 3.60
C GLU A 45 9.00 34.07 3.08
N GLU A 46 9.10 35.38 2.84
CA GLU A 46 8.27 36.04 1.83
C GLU A 46 9.14 37.08 1.13
N ASN A 47 9.61 36.75 -0.08
CA ASN A 47 9.55 37.63 -1.25
C ASN A 47 10.29 37.08 -2.47
N ALA A 48 9.72 37.45 -3.62
CA ALA A 48 10.30 37.53 -4.95
C ALA A 48 10.33 36.21 -5.76
N ASN A 49 9.43 36.06 -6.74
CA ASN A 49 9.45 36.84 -7.98
C ASN A 49 8.17 36.64 -8.81
N GLU A 50 7.52 37.77 -9.09
CA GLU A 50 6.80 38.05 -10.34
C GLU A 50 7.82 37.99 -11.50
N GLU A 51 7.49 37.68 -12.75
CA GLU A 51 6.74 38.51 -13.71
C GLU A 51 6.72 37.74 -15.05
N GLU A 52 5.64 37.90 -15.83
CA GLU A 52 5.58 38.27 -17.27
C GLU A 52 6.48 37.50 -18.30
N ASP A 53 6.14 37.24 -19.56
CA ASP A 53 5.08 37.61 -20.53
C ASP A 53 5.29 36.66 -21.75
N ASP A 54 4.48 36.90 -22.80
CA ASP A 54 4.72 36.60 -24.21
C ASP A 54 4.17 35.27 -24.75
N GLY A 55 2.94 35.38 -25.26
CA GLY A 55 2.42 34.51 -26.29
C GLY A 55 3.16 34.68 -27.62
N ILE A 56 3.32 33.59 -28.36
CA ILE A 56 3.64 33.62 -29.79
C ILE A 56 2.82 32.56 -30.52
N VAL A 57 1.98 33.04 -31.42
CA VAL A 57 1.38 32.31 -32.54
C VAL A 57 2.44 32.16 -33.63
N VAL A 58 2.72 30.93 -34.09
CA VAL A 58 3.35 30.71 -35.41
C VAL A 58 2.70 29.52 -36.11
N THR A 59 1.83 29.85 -37.06
CA THR A 59 1.60 29.11 -38.30
C THR A 59 2.81 29.24 -39.21
N ARG A 60 3.35 28.14 -39.75
CA ARG A 60 4.13 28.07 -41.01
C ARG A 60 4.00 26.65 -41.55
N ASP A 61 3.37 26.42 -42.70
CA ASP A 61 3.84 26.73 -44.06
C ASP A 61 5.23 26.15 -44.31
N ILE A 62 5.26 25.01 -44.99
CA ILE A 62 6.45 24.49 -45.66
C ILE A 62 6.18 24.61 -47.16
N ASP A 63 6.95 25.49 -47.77
CA ASP A 63 6.96 25.82 -49.19
C ASP A 63 8.25 25.28 -49.84
N LEU A 64 8.09 24.82 -51.09
CA LEU A 64 9.02 24.89 -52.24
C LEU A 64 10.19 23.88 -52.34
N PRO A 65 10.75 23.59 -53.56
CA PRO A 65 10.71 24.39 -54.81
C PRO A 65 10.36 23.64 -56.14
N VAL A 66 9.71 24.31 -57.12
CA VAL A 66 10.24 24.94 -58.39
C VAL A 66 10.60 23.87 -59.46
N GLU A 67 10.02 23.86 -60.66
CA GLU A 67 10.27 24.82 -61.76
C GLU A 67 9.04 25.17 -62.61
N GLU A 68 8.97 26.47 -62.92
CA GLU A 68 8.23 27.11 -64.00
C GLU A 68 8.77 26.66 -65.36
N GLU A 69 7.92 26.62 -66.39
CA GLU A 69 8.12 27.52 -67.52
C GLU A 69 6.86 27.63 -68.39
N ALA A 70 6.70 28.85 -68.92
CA ALA A 70 5.50 29.40 -69.50
C ALA A 70 5.43 29.20 -71.03
N ALA A 71 4.18 29.33 -71.50
CA ALA A 71 3.69 29.82 -72.79
C ALA A 71 4.69 30.23 -73.89
N GLU A 72 4.41 29.81 -75.13
CA GLU A 72 3.89 30.62 -76.26
C GLU A 72 3.90 29.72 -77.53
N LYS A 73 2.82 29.65 -78.35
CA LYS A 73 2.56 30.49 -79.55
C LYS A 73 3.84 30.67 -80.41
N LYS A 74 3.86 30.52 -81.74
CA LYS A 74 2.86 30.65 -82.79
C LYS A 74 3.60 30.43 -84.13
N ASP A 75 2.83 30.15 -85.18
CA ASP A 75 3.08 30.47 -86.60
C ASP A 75 4.33 29.82 -87.27
N GLY A 76 4.31 29.38 -88.51
CA GLY A 76 3.33 29.50 -89.57
C GLY A 76 3.92 28.98 -90.89
N GLU A 77 3.07 29.07 -91.91
CA GLU A 77 3.41 29.18 -93.34
C GLU A 77 4.08 27.97 -94.01
N GLY A 78 3.66 27.53 -95.20
CA GLY A 78 2.69 28.07 -96.13
C GLY A 78 2.81 27.33 -97.47
N THR A 79 1.71 27.39 -98.23
CA THR A 79 1.62 27.57 -99.71
C THR A 79 2.21 26.48 -100.63
N GLU A 80 1.72 26.18 -101.84
CA GLU A 80 0.53 26.49 -102.65
C GLU A 80 0.64 25.66 -103.96
N GLY A 81 -0.47 25.55 -104.72
CA GLY A 81 -0.46 25.49 -106.19
C GLY A 81 -0.67 24.09 -106.78
N ALA A 82 -1.74 23.75 -107.51
CA ALA A 82 -2.41 24.34 -108.69
C ALA A 82 -2.25 23.39 -109.91
N ASN A 83 -3.39 23.07 -110.54
CA ASN A 83 -3.59 22.36 -111.84
C ASN A 83 -3.14 23.28 -113.03
N PRO A 84 -3.26 22.96 -114.36
CA PRO A 84 -3.41 21.72 -115.17
C PRO A 84 -2.54 21.66 -116.49
N GLU A 85 -2.70 20.59 -117.31
CA GLU A 85 -2.48 20.44 -118.80
C GLU A 85 -1.04 20.66 -119.39
N ASP A 86 -0.51 20.03 -120.47
CA ASP A 86 -1.02 19.27 -121.64
C ASP A 86 0.14 18.51 -122.37
N LYS A 87 -0.19 17.41 -123.09
CA LYS A 87 0.41 16.77 -124.33
C LYS A 87 1.87 16.25 -124.50
N GLN A 88 1.92 14.99 -125.02
CA GLN A 88 2.80 14.36 -126.05
C GLN A 88 4.32 14.21 -125.74
N ALA A 89 5.08 13.15 -126.07
CA ALA A 89 4.94 12.00 -126.97
C ALA A 89 5.91 10.84 -126.63
N ALA A 90 5.55 9.62 -127.10
CA ALA A 90 6.41 8.57 -127.66
C ALA A 90 7.54 7.86 -126.85
N ALA A 91 7.16 6.67 -126.37
CA ALA A 91 7.76 5.37 -126.71
C ALA A 91 9.27 5.13 -126.47
N ALA A 92 9.58 4.57 -125.30
CA ALA A 92 10.59 3.53 -125.11
C ALA A 92 10.41 2.91 -123.72
N ASN A 93 9.32 2.18 -123.48
CA ASN A 93 9.06 1.62 -122.15
C ASN A 93 8.24 0.33 -122.20
N SER A 94 8.93 -0.81 -122.06
CA SER A 94 8.30 -2.12 -121.86
C SER A 94 9.10 -3.04 -120.94
N GLU A 95 10.42 -2.85 -120.78
CA GLU A 95 11.25 -3.64 -119.86
C GLU A 95 11.41 -2.99 -118.47
N GLU A 96 11.48 -1.66 -118.38
CA GLU A 96 11.64 -0.94 -117.10
C GLU A 96 10.36 -0.98 -116.24
N VAL A 97 9.19 -1.06 -116.90
CA VAL A 97 7.86 -1.17 -116.26
C VAL A 97 7.65 -2.55 -115.60
N GLU A 98 8.21 -3.63 -116.15
CA GLU A 98 8.13 -4.95 -115.51
C GLU A 98 9.04 -5.06 -114.29
N LYS A 99 10.23 -4.46 -114.34
CA LYS A 99 11.15 -4.45 -113.20
C LYS A 99 10.60 -3.64 -112.02
N LEU A 100 10.02 -2.47 -112.30
CA LEU A 100 9.33 -1.64 -111.30
C LEU A 100 8.08 -2.33 -110.73
N LYS A 101 7.37 -3.16 -111.51
CA LYS A 101 6.26 -3.98 -111.00
C LYS A 101 6.74 -5.04 -110.01
N HIS A 102 7.83 -5.74 -110.32
CA HIS A 102 8.39 -6.75 -109.43
C HIS A 102 8.88 -6.14 -108.10
N GLU A 103 9.60 -5.01 -108.17
CA GLU A 103 10.04 -4.27 -106.98
C GLU A 103 8.85 -3.72 -106.16
N LEU A 104 7.77 -3.32 -106.82
CA LEU A 104 6.53 -2.88 -106.16
C LEU A 104 5.80 -4.03 -105.45
N ASP A 105 5.79 -5.23 -106.04
CA ASP A 105 5.17 -6.41 -105.44
C ASP A 105 6.00 -6.95 -104.26
N GLU A 106 7.33 -6.89 -104.33
CA GLU A 106 8.21 -7.16 -103.17
C GLU A 106 8.03 -6.14 -102.05
N ALA A 107 7.92 -4.85 -102.38
CA ALA A 107 7.66 -3.80 -101.41
C ALA A 107 6.28 -3.94 -100.74
N LYS A 108 5.26 -4.37 -101.49
CA LYS A 108 3.93 -4.69 -100.94
C LYS A 108 3.98 -5.88 -99.99
N SER A 109 4.67 -6.95 -100.37
CA SER A 109 4.84 -8.13 -99.50
C SER A 109 5.61 -7.80 -98.22
N ALA A 110 6.64 -6.94 -98.31
CA ALA A 110 7.36 -6.44 -97.15
C ALA A 110 6.47 -5.57 -96.24
N ASN A 111 5.61 -4.72 -96.82
CA ASN A 111 4.65 -3.91 -96.09
C ASN A 111 3.57 -4.76 -95.39
N GLU A 112 3.06 -5.81 -96.04
CA GLU A 112 2.13 -6.75 -95.39
C GLU A 112 2.77 -7.43 -94.19
N LYS A 113 4.02 -7.90 -94.31
CA LYS A 113 4.76 -8.48 -93.17
C LYS A 113 5.01 -7.47 -92.04
N LEU A 114 5.29 -6.21 -92.38
CA LEU A 114 5.49 -5.17 -91.38
C LEU A 114 4.17 -4.84 -90.66
N GLN A 115 3.05 -4.82 -91.40
CA GLN A 115 1.72 -4.59 -90.86
C GLN A 115 1.30 -5.73 -89.92
N GLU A 116 1.57 -6.99 -90.28
CA GLU A 116 1.36 -8.15 -89.39
C GLU A 116 2.18 -8.04 -88.10
N GLN A 117 3.44 -7.58 -88.19
CA GLN A 117 4.28 -7.36 -87.01
C GLN A 117 3.76 -6.24 -86.11
N ILE A 118 3.26 -5.14 -86.69
CA ILE A 118 2.64 -4.03 -85.97
C ILE A 118 1.37 -4.50 -85.26
N ASP A 119 0.53 -5.28 -85.93
CA ASP A 119 -0.71 -5.82 -85.34
C ASP A 119 -0.42 -6.81 -84.21
N GLU A 120 0.65 -7.61 -84.33
CA GLU A 120 1.07 -8.50 -83.24
C GLU A 120 1.67 -7.72 -82.06
N LEU A 121 2.42 -6.65 -82.30
CA LEU A 121 2.95 -5.78 -81.25
C LEU A 121 1.81 -5.07 -80.50
N ASN A 122 0.80 -4.60 -81.23
CA ASN A 122 -0.40 -3.98 -80.66
C ASN A 122 -1.20 -4.96 -79.80
N ARG A 123 -1.34 -6.23 -80.22
CA ARG A 123 -1.95 -7.28 -79.38
C ARG A 123 -1.15 -7.54 -78.10
N LYS A 124 0.18 -7.57 -78.18
CA LYS A 124 1.04 -7.77 -77.00
C LYS A 124 0.95 -6.58 -76.03
N MET A 125 0.95 -5.35 -76.53
CA MET A 125 0.72 -4.16 -75.71
C MET A 125 -0.67 -4.16 -75.05
N ALA A 126 -1.72 -4.56 -75.77
CA ALA A 126 -3.06 -4.66 -75.20
C ALA A 126 -3.13 -5.68 -74.05
N MET A 127 -2.53 -6.86 -74.21
CA MET A 127 -2.43 -7.85 -73.14
C MET A 127 -1.61 -7.35 -71.94
N MET A 128 -0.49 -6.67 -72.19
CA MET A 128 0.36 -6.14 -71.12
C MET A 128 -0.34 -5.03 -70.32
N ASN A 129 -1.08 -4.15 -70.99
CA ASN A 129 -1.87 -3.10 -70.34
C ASN A 129 -3.02 -3.70 -69.51
N GLN A 130 -3.63 -4.78 -70.00
CA GLN A 130 -4.68 -5.48 -69.25
C GLN A 130 -4.11 -6.14 -67.98
N TYR A 131 -2.94 -6.78 -68.08
CA TYR A 131 -2.23 -7.36 -66.93
C TYR A 131 -1.83 -6.30 -65.89
N LEU A 132 -1.25 -5.18 -66.34
CA LEU A 132 -0.89 -4.06 -65.46
C LEU A 132 -2.11 -3.47 -64.75
N SER A 133 -3.24 -3.35 -65.45
CA SER A 133 -4.49 -2.87 -64.86
C SER A 133 -5.05 -3.84 -63.81
N GLU A 134 -4.94 -5.14 -64.04
CA GLU A 134 -5.43 -6.17 -63.12
C GLU A 134 -4.52 -6.30 -61.88
N GLU A 135 -3.21 -6.15 -62.07
CA GLU A 135 -2.23 -6.08 -60.98
C GLU A 135 -2.43 -4.84 -60.11
N GLN A 136 -2.68 -3.67 -60.72
CA GLN A 136 -3.04 -2.45 -59.99
C GLN A 136 -4.32 -2.61 -59.17
N LYS A 137 -5.35 -3.23 -59.76
CA LYS A 137 -6.61 -3.48 -59.05
C LYS A 137 -6.42 -4.41 -57.85
N ASN A 138 -5.65 -5.49 -58.01
CA ASN A 138 -5.35 -6.42 -56.92
C ASN A 138 -4.54 -5.76 -55.79
N ARG A 139 -3.64 -4.83 -56.11
CA ARG A 139 -2.89 -4.06 -55.09
C ARG A 139 -3.80 -3.15 -54.29
N ILE A 140 -4.73 -2.44 -54.95
CA ILE A 140 -5.69 -1.57 -54.28
C ILE A 140 -6.62 -2.39 -53.36
N GLU A 141 -7.17 -3.51 -53.85
CA GLU A 141 -8.02 -4.38 -53.02
C GLU A 141 -7.26 -4.97 -51.82
N ALA A 142 -5.97 -5.27 -51.96
CA ALA A 142 -5.13 -5.75 -50.86
C ALA A 142 -4.82 -4.65 -49.82
N GLU A 143 -4.58 -3.41 -50.27
CA GLU A 143 -4.37 -2.25 -49.39
C GLU A 143 -5.64 -1.90 -48.62
N GLU A 144 -6.80 -1.84 -49.27
CA GLU A 144 -8.10 -1.59 -48.63
C GLU A 144 -8.43 -2.65 -47.57
N LYS A 145 -8.12 -3.91 -47.86
CA LYS A 145 -8.32 -5.01 -46.89
C LYS A 145 -7.37 -4.89 -45.70
N ALA A 146 -6.10 -4.55 -45.92
CA ALA A 146 -5.13 -4.36 -44.85
C ALA A 146 -5.49 -3.16 -43.96
N GLU A 147 -5.99 -2.07 -44.54
CA GLU A 147 -6.46 -0.89 -43.82
C GLU A 147 -7.71 -1.22 -42.98
N ALA A 148 -8.66 -1.98 -43.52
CA ALA A 148 -9.84 -2.43 -42.78
C ALA A 148 -9.47 -3.34 -41.58
N GLU A 149 -8.53 -4.27 -41.75
CA GLU A 149 -8.03 -5.12 -40.65
C GLU A 149 -7.27 -4.30 -39.58
N CYS A 150 -6.54 -3.26 -40.00
CA CYS A 150 -5.85 -2.34 -39.08
C CYS A 150 -6.86 -1.56 -38.22
N LEU A 151 -7.88 -0.99 -38.87
CA LEU A 151 -8.95 -0.24 -38.20
C LEU A 151 -9.75 -1.13 -37.22
N GLU A 152 -10.00 -2.38 -37.58
CA GLU A 152 -10.69 -3.33 -36.69
C GLU A 152 -9.83 -3.65 -35.46
N ARG A 153 -8.52 -3.88 -35.63
CA ARG A 153 -7.58 -4.09 -34.51
C ARG A 153 -7.52 -2.89 -33.58
N GLU A 154 -7.46 -1.68 -34.12
CA GLU A 154 -7.43 -0.44 -33.33
C GLU A 154 -8.73 -0.26 -32.53
N ARG A 155 -9.89 -0.52 -33.14
CA ARG A 155 -11.18 -0.52 -32.43
C ARG A 155 -11.24 -1.56 -31.31
N LEU A 156 -10.70 -2.76 -31.56
CA LEU A 156 -10.67 -3.83 -30.57
C LEU A 156 -9.73 -3.51 -29.41
N ALA A 157 -8.58 -2.87 -29.68
CA ALA A 157 -7.66 -2.39 -28.65
C ALA A 157 -8.31 -1.29 -27.79
N ALA A 158 -8.91 -0.28 -28.43
CA ALA A 158 -9.61 0.80 -27.73
C ALA A 158 -10.81 0.29 -26.89
N SER A 159 -11.49 -0.77 -27.34
CA SER A 159 -12.55 -1.41 -26.56
C SER A 159 -12.01 -2.13 -25.32
N LYS A 160 -10.87 -2.82 -25.44
CA LYS A 160 -10.22 -3.50 -24.31
C LYS A 160 -9.68 -2.51 -23.29
N ASP A 161 -9.09 -1.41 -23.73
CA ASP A 161 -8.57 -0.38 -22.82
C ASP A 161 -9.70 0.28 -22.02
N ARG A 162 -10.87 0.48 -22.63
CA ARG A 162 -12.08 0.94 -21.91
C ARG A 162 -12.56 -0.07 -20.89
N GLU A 163 -12.63 -1.35 -21.25
CA GLU A 163 -13.03 -2.42 -20.33
C GLU A 163 -12.07 -2.55 -19.14
N ILE A 164 -10.76 -2.46 -19.36
CA ILE A 164 -9.75 -2.45 -18.30
C ILE A 164 -9.95 -1.22 -17.38
N SER A 165 -10.14 -0.04 -17.95
CA SER A 165 -10.37 1.18 -17.16
C SER A 165 -11.65 1.11 -16.32
N GLU A 166 -12.73 0.55 -16.86
CA GLU A 166 -13.99 0.34 -16.13
C GLU A 166 -13.83 -0.68 -15.00
N LEU A 167 -13.08 -1.77 -15.23
CA LEU A 167 -12.76 -2.76 -14.19
C LEU A 167 -11.90 -2.17 -13.07
N GLU A 168 -10.91 -1.34 -13.40
CA GLU A 168 -10.08 -0.63 -12.41
C GLU A 168 -10.92 0.34 -11.57
N GLN A 169 -11.79 1.13 -12.21
CA GLN A 169 -12.70 2.04 -11.51
C GLN A 169 -13.67 1.30 -10.58
N ARG A 170 -14.20 0.16 -11.02
CA ARG A 170 -15.07 -0.68 -10.20
C ARG A 170 -14.32 -1.28 -9.01
N ALA A 171 -13.11 -1.79 -9.23
CA ALA A 171 -12.28 -2.32 -8.16
C ALA A 171 -11.92 -1.25 -7.11
N GLU A 172 -11.63 -0.02 -7.56
CA GLU A 172 -11.37 1.11 -6.66
C GLU A 172 -12.62 1.55 -5.89
N ALA A 173 -13.78 1.58 -6.54
CA ALA A 173 -15.05 1.87 -5.89
C ALA A 173 -15.44 0.80 -4.85
N GLU A 174 -15.21 -0.47 -5.15
CA GLU A 174 -15.44 -1.58 -4.20
C GLU A 174 -14.48 -1.50 -3.00
N LYS A 175 -13.19 -1.20 -3.22
CA LYS A 175 -12.23 -0.95 -2.13
C LYS A 175 -12.65 0.22 -1.25
N LYS A 176 -13.06 1.34 -1.86
CA LYS A 176 -13.52 2.53 -1.14
C LYS A 176 -14.78 2.24 -0.32
N ALA A 177 -15.76 1.56 -0.89
CA ALA A 177 -16.98 1.18 -0.18
C ALA A 177 -16.70 0.23 0.99
N LEU A 178 -15.75 -0.71 0.83
CA LEU A 178 -15.31 -1.59 1.92
C LEU A 178 -14.63 -0.79 3.04
N ALA A 179 -13.76 0.15 2.69
CA ALA A 179 -13.09 1.04 3.64
C ALA A 179 -14.08 1.93 4.39
N GLU A 180 -15.05 2.53 3.71
CA GLU A 180 -16.11 3.35 4.33
C GLU A 180 -16.97 2.53 5.30
N LYS A 181 -17.33 1.30 4.93
CA LYS A 181 -18.08 0.39 5.81
C LYS A 181 -17.26 0.03 7.06
N TYR A 182 -15.98 -0.28 6.89
CA TYR A 182 -15.07 -0.59 8.00
C TYR A 182 -14.91 0.61 8.95
N GLU A 183 -14.71 1.82 8.42
CA GLU A 183 -14.62 3.03 9.23
C GLU A 183 -15.93 3.35 9.97
N ALA A 184 -17.09 3.12 9.34
CA ALA A 184 -18.38 3.27 10.00
C ALA A 184 -18.58 2.26 11.15
N GLU A 185 -18.22 0.99 10.94
CA GLU A 185 -18.26 -0.05 11.98
C GLU A 185 -17.30 0.26 13.13
N LYS A 186 -16.07 0.71 12.81
CA LYS A 186 -15.07 1.15 13.78
C LYS A 186 -15.55 2.35 14.58
N ALA A 187 -16.17 3.35 13.95
CA ALA A 187 -16.71 4.52 14.63
C ALA A 187 -17.88 4.14 15.58
N ALA A 188 -18.76 3.25 15.13
CA ALA A 188 -19.85 2.74 15.98
C ALA A 188 -19.33 1.95 17.19
N TRP A 189 -18.37 1.05 16.97
CA TRP A 189 -17.67 0.33 18.03
C TRP A 189 -17.00 1.30 19.01
N THR A 190 -16.30 2.30 18.49
CA THR A 190 -15.59 3.31 19.28
C THR A 190 -16.55 4.04 20.21
N SER A 191 -17.70 4.46 19.68
CA SER A 191 -18.74 5.13 20.47
C SER A 191 -19.30 4.24 21.58
N GLN A 192 -19.54 2.96 21.31
CA GLN A 192 -20.07 2.01 22.31
C GLN A 192 -19.06 1.74 23.43
N VAL A 193 -17.81 1.47 23.06
CA VAL A 193 -16.74 1.23 24.03
C VAL A 193 -16.51 2.45 24.92
N LYS A 194 -16.71 3.67 24.41
CA LYS A 194 -16.54 4.91 25.19
C LYS A 194 -17.45 4.98 26.41
N GLU A 195 -18.69 4.51 26.31
CA GLU A 195 -19.63 4.47 27.44
C GLU A 195 -19.20 3.47 28.50
N THR A 196 -18.78 2.28 28.08
CA THR A 196 -18.25 1.26 28.99
C THR A 196 -16.94 1.70 29.64
N SER A 197 -16.08 2.36 28.87
CA SER A 197 -14.85 3.01 29.35
C SER A 197 -15.10 4.01 30.47
N GLN A 198 -16.12 4.85 30.32
CA GLN A 198 -16.53 5.80 31.37
C GLN A 198 -17.00 5.07 32.62
N THR A 199 -17.84 4.04 32.44
CA THR A 199 -18.35 3.22 33.56
C THR A 199 -17.22 2.56 34.35
N ILE A 200 -16.22 1.99 33.69
CA ILE A 200 -15.04 1.39 34.35
C ILE A 200 -14.25 2.46 35.10
N THR A 201 -14.06 3.64 34.50
CA THR A 201 -13.33 4.75 35.10
C THR A 201 -14.03 5.23 36.37
N ASP A 202 -15.35 5.41 36.32
CA ASP A 202 -16.15 5.89 37.45
C ASP A 202 -16.17 4.87 38.60
N LEU A 203 -16.40 3.58 38.29
CA LEU A 203 -16.44 2.51 39.30
C LEU A 203 -15.07 2.21 39.92
N SER A 204 -13.99 2.36 39.14
CA SER A 204 -12.62 2.19 39.64
C SER A 204 -12.08 3.43 40.35
N PHE A 205 -12.82 4.54 40.39
CA PHE A 205 -12.33 5.85 40.85
C PHE A 205 -11.05 6.29 40.11
N GLY A 206 -11.01 6.05 38.79
CA GLY A 206 -9.87 6.38 37.92
C GLY A 206 -8.64 5.48 38.11
N LYS A 207 -8.72 4.43 38.93
CA LYS A 207 -7.60 3.50 39.13
C LYS A 207 -7.39 2.56 37.95
N ILE A 208 -8.43 2.29 37.17
CA ILE A 208 -8.33 1.46 35.97
C ILE A 208 -8.54 2.36 34.77
N ARG A 209 -7.55 2.39 33.87
CA ARG A 209 -7.59 3.23 32.68
C ARG A 209 -7.96 2.38 31.48
N THR A 210 -8.99 2.76 30.73
CA THR A 210 -9.31 2.10 29.47
C THR A 210 -8.59 2.79 28.32
N ILE A 211 -7.91 2.02 27.46
CA ILE A 211 -6.97 2.57 26.47
C ILE A 211 -7.44 2.46 25.02
N ASN A 212 -8.63 1.90 24.77
CA ASN A 212 -9.19 1.74 23.43
C ASN A 212 -9.17 3.05 22.61
N HIS A 213 -9.53 4.17 23.24
CA HIS A 213 -9.68 5.49 22.62
C HIS A 213 -8.54 6.46 22.93
N LEU A 214 -7.48 5.98 23.58
CA LEU A 214 -6.35 6.81 23.93
C LEU A 214 -5.24 6.65 22.88
N ASP A 215 -4.70 7.78 22.45
CA ASP A 215 -3.51 7.85 21.59
C ASP A 215 -2.28 7.71 22.48
N LEU A 216 -1.94 6.46 22.77
CA LEU A 216 -0.78 6.09 23.58
C LEU A 216 0.18 5.27 22.75
N ASP A 217 1.47 5.49 22.97
CA ASP A 217 2.49 4.54 22.57
C ASP A 217 2.52 3.35 23.52
N GLN A 218 3.01 2.22 23.01
CA GLN A 218 3.16 1.00 23.80
C GLN A 218 4.53 0.38 23.55
N LEU A 219 5.25 0.08 24.63
CA LEU A 219 6.45 -0.73 24.57
C LEU A 219 6.12 -2.16 25.00
N ILE A 220 6.45 -3.11 24.13
CA ILE A 220 6.17 -4.53 24.30
C ILE A 220 7.50 -5.26 24.34
N SER A 221 7.78 -5.95 25.44
CA SER A 221 8.86 -6.91 25.53
C SER A 221 8.38 -8.25 24.98
N VAL A 222 9.15 -8.83 24.06
CA VAL A 222 8.82 -10.10 23.43
C VAL A 222 9.50 -11.25 24.16
N HIS A 223 8.72 -12.28 24.47
CA HIS A 223 9.18 -13.49 25.12
C HIS A 223 8.59 -14.76 24.49
N GLY A 224 9.05 -15.92 24.93
CA GLY A 224 8.52 -17.23 24.56
C GLY A 224 9.39 -17.97 23.56
N LYS A 225 9.29 -19.30 23.56
CA LYS A 225 10.10 -20.18 22.70
C LYS A 225 9.32 -20.73 21.53
N SER A 226 8.11 -21.24 21.78
CA SER A 226 7.27 -21.88 20.76
C SER A 226 6.37 -20.88 20.04
N ARG A 227 5.90 -19.86 20.77
CA ARG A 227 5.05 -18.78 20.29
C ARG A 227 5.46 -17.46 20.97
N PRO A 228 5.25 -16.31 20.32
CA PRO A 228 5.55 -15.04 20.95
C PRO A 228 4.53 -14.73 22.05
N ILE A 229 5.03 -14.20 23.16
CA ILE A 229 4.26 -13.67 24.29
C ILE A 229 4.62 -12.19 24.40
N ALA A 230 3.63 -11.34 24.21
CA ALA A 230 3.76 -9.89 24.42
C ALA A 230 3.66 -9.59 25.93
N VAL A 231 4.62 -8.85 26.46
CA VAL A 231 4.59 -8.32 27.83
C VAL A 231 4.68 -6.81 27.77
N TYR A 232 3.63 -6.11 28.20
CA TYR A 232 3.60 -4.65 28.17
C TYR A 232 4.41 -4.05 29.31
N VAL A 233 5.38 -3.22 28.93
CA VAL A 233 6.34 -2.55 29.83
C VAL A 233 6.20 -1.03 29.71
N PRO A 234 6.66 -0.23 30.70
CA PRO A 234 6.68 1.22 30.55
C PRO A 234 7.41 1.67 29.26
N CYS A 235 6.88 2.65 28.54
CA CYS A 235 7.56 3.29 27.41
C CYS A 235 8.75 4.11 27.90
N LYS A 236 9.89 3.45 28.16
CA LYS A 236 11.14 4.05 28.62
C LYS A 236 12.31 3.28 28.05
N SER A 237 13.39 3.96 27.67
CA SER A 237 14.61 3.28 27.21
C SER A 237 15.26 2.42 28.30
N SER A 238 14.97 2.67 29.58
CA SER A 238 15.42 1.85 30.71
C SER A 238 14.81 0.44 30.77
N GLU A 239 13.74 0.18 30.01
CA GLU A 239 13.15 -1.16 29.91
C GLU A 239 13.75 -1.97 28.74
N LEU A 240 14.46 -1.30 27.83
CA LEU A 240 15.15 -1.96 26.73
C LEU A 240 16.39 -2.67 27.25
N THR A 241 16.72 -3.80 26.64
CA THR A 241 17.91 -4.58 27.00
C THR A 241 18.71 -4.97 25.76
N HIS A 242 20.02 -5.17 25.94
CA HIS A 242 20.90 -5.65 24.88
C HIS A 242 20.59 -7.09 24.43
N SER A 243 19.94 -7.91 25.27
CA SER A 243 19.63 -9.32 24.98
C SER A 243 18.18 -9.58 24.58
N GLY A 244 17.31 -8.57 24.60
CA GLY A 244 15.88 -8.71 24.31
C GLY A 244 15.48 -8.34 22.88
N ALA A 245 14.24 -8.69 22.54
CA ALA A 245 13.52 -8.17 21.39
C ALA A 245 12.29 -7.39 21.89
N PHE A 246 12.02 -6.24 21.28
CA PHE A 246 10.97 -5.33 21.71
C PHE A 246 10.23 -4.77 20.50
N ILE A 247 8.91 -4.60 20.65
CA ILE A 247 8.09 -3.84 19.71
C ILE A 247 7.74 -2.52 20.38
N TYR A 248 8.09 -1.41 19.74
CA TYR A 248 7.63 -0.09 20.14
C TYR A 248 6.56 0.36 19.15
N ASP A 249 5.32 0.39 19.63
CA ASP A 249 4.13 0.69 18.84
C ASP A 249 3.75 2.16 19.01
N THR A 250 3.82 2.91 17.91
CA THR A 250 3.42 4.31 17.80
C THR A 250 2.30 4.52 16.78
N HIS A 251 1.54 3.47 16.39
CA HIS A 251 0.52 3.57 15.34
C HIS A 251 -0.57 4.62 15.61
N LYS A 252 -0.86 4.92 16.89
CA LYS A 252 -1.81 5.97 17.28
C LYS A 252 -1.19 7.36 17.42
N LEU A 253 0.13 7.47 17.28
CA LEU A 253 0.85 8.75 17.33
C LEU A 253 1.09 9.27 15.91
N PRO A 254 1.45 10.56 15.74
CA PRO A 254 1.77 11.13 14.42
C PRO A 254 2.89 10.39 13.67
N ASP A 255 3.76 9.69 14.41
CA ASP A 255 4.83 8.87 13.86
C ASP A 255 4.33 7.61 13.14
N ASN A 256 3.14 7.12 13.50
CA ASN A 256 2.42 6.00 12.89
C ASN A 256 3.34 4.84 12.46
N SER A 257 4.15 4.35 13.40
CA SER A 257 5.19 3.37 13.14
C SER A 257 5.14 2.20 14.10
N LEU A 258 5.59 1.03 13.63
CA LEU A 258 5.91 -0.13 14.43
C LEU A 258 7.42 -0.35 14.36
N TYR A 259 8.12 -0.15 15.47
CA TYR A 259 9.55 -0.42 15.56
C TYR A 259 9.78 -1.82 16.12
N LEU A 260 10.54 -2.65 15.41
CA LEU A 260 11.14 -3.84 15.99
C LEU A 260 12.57 -3.53 16.41
N PHE A 261 12.78 -3.40 17.70
CA PHE A 261 14.11 -3.24 18.30
C PHE A 261 14.66 -4.60 18.72
N VAL A 262 15.82 -4.96 18.18
CA VAL A 262 16.53 -6.20 18.51
C VAL A 262 17.89 -5.83 19.11
N GLY A 263 18.07 -6.14 20.39
CA GLY A 263 19.31 -5.85 21.10
C GLY A 263 20.53 -6.53 20.47
N LYS A 264 21.74 -5.97 20.70
CA LYS A 264 23.01 -6.46 20.12
C LYS A 264 23.25 -7.94 20.36
N ASP A 265 22.88 -8.44 21.53
CA ASP A 265 23.10 -9.81 22.01
C ASP A 265 21.80 -10.65 21.99
N CYS A 266 20.77 -10.18 21.28
CA CYS A 266 19.49 -10.88 21.22
C CYS A 266 19.61 -12.22 20.47
N PRO A 267 19.15 -13.34 21.09
CA PRO A 267 19.16 -14.65 20.44
C PRO A 267 18.35 -14.67 19.14
N PRO A 268 18.81 -15.33 18.06
CA PRO A 268 18.07 -15.40 16.80
C PRO A 268 16.65 -15.99 16.93
N ALA A 269 16.46 -16.92 17.87
CA ALA A 269 15.14 -17.50 18.14
C ALA A 269 14.16 -16.45 18.70
N LEU A 270 14.63 -15.53 19.55
CA LEU A 270 13.79 -14.49 20.14
C LEU A 270 13.48 -13.39 19.12
N GLU A 271 14.45 -13.04 18.27
CA GLU A 271 14.20 -12.17 17.12
C GLU A 271 13.09 -12.74 16.22
N ALA A 272 13.13 -14.04 15.91
CA ALA A 272 12.08 -14.67 15.10
C ALA A 272 10.69 -14.59 15.75
N GLN A 273 10.61 -14.65 17.08
CA GLN A 273 9.35 -14.42 17.80
C GLN A 273 8.92 -12.94 17.72
N GLY A 274 9.88 -12.01 17.79
CA GLY A 274 9.63 -10.58 17.58
C GLY A 274 9.05 -10.28 16.20
N GLU A 275 9.61 -10.89 15.14
CA GLU A 275 9.11 -10.77 13.78
C GLU A 275 7.69 -11.33 13.62
N LYS A 276 7.41 -12.51 14.21
CA LYS A 276 6.05 -13.09 14.19
C LYS A 276 5.04 -12.17 14.86
N LEU A 277 5.39 -11.60 16.00
CA LEU A 277 4.51 -10.69 16.73
C LEU A 277 4.33 -9.39 15.93
N LEU A 278 5.41 -8.82 15.39
CA LEU A 278 5.38 -7.63 14.54
C LEU A 278 4.45 -7.81 13.35
N GLN A 279 4.53 -8.95 12.67
CA GLN A 279 3.66 -9.28 11.54
C GLN A 279 2.18 -9.28 11.96
N ALA A 280 1.85 -9.88 13.11
CA ALA A 280 0.48 -9.90 13.60
C ALA A 280 -0.06 -8.50 13.91
N TYR A 281 0.77 -7.58 14.41
CA TYR A 281 0.41 -6.18 14.59
C TYR A 281 0.27 -5.45 13.25
N SER A 282 1.20 -5.64 12.31
CA SER A 282 1.13 -5.00 11.00
C SER A 282 -0.07 -5.45 10.17
N ASP A 283 -0.50 -6.71 10.30
CA ASP A 283 -1.68 -7.24 9.61
C ASP A 283 -2.98 -6.59 10.13
N GLU A 284 -2.97 -6.07 11.36
CA GLU A 284 -4.10 -5.36 11.96
C GLU A 284 -4.14 -3.87 11.55
N TYR A 285 -2.99 -3.28 11.19
CA TYR A 285 -2.85 -1.86 10.91
C TYR A 285 -2.70 -1.58 9.41
N GLN A 286 -3.72 -1.01 8.78
CA GLN A 286 -3.78 -0.83 7.31
C GLN A 286 -2.66 0.06 6.72
N THR A 287 -2.13 1.03 7.47
CA THR A 287 -1.24 2.08 6.95
C THR A 287 -0.05 2.39 7.86
N VAL A 288 0.48 1.41 8.58
CA VAL A 288 1.60 1.62 9.52
C VAL A 288 2.97 1.47 8.85
N SER A 289 3.93 2.32 9.23
CA SER A 289 5.32 2.18 8.79
C SER A 289 6.05 1.14 9.65
N ILE A 290 6.70 0.15 9.05
CA ILE A 290 7.46 -0.86 9.79
C ILE A 290 8.94 -0.50 9.77
N VAL A 291 9.53 -0.29 10.95
CA VAL A 291 10.92 0.12 11.13
C VAL A 291 11.70 -0.97 11.88
N HIS A 292 12.83 -1.39 11.32
CA HIS A 292 13.66 -2.42 11.94
C HIS A 292 14.95 -1.80 12.49
N VAL A 293 15.16 -1.94 13.81
CA VAL A 293 16.35 -1.47 14.50
C VAL A 293 17.08 -2.68 15.08
N LYS A 294 17.91 -3.30 14.24
CA LYS A 294 18.52 -4.61 14.55
C LYS A 294 19.99 -4.49 14.91
N ARG A 295 20.34 -4.92 16.13
CA ARG A 295 21.72 -5.07 16.63
C ARG A 295 22.58 -3.80 16.50
N THR A 296 21.93 -2.65 16.41
CA THR A 296 22.57 -1.34 16.34
C THR A 296 21.96 -0.44 17.40
N LEU A 297 22.81 0.40 18.00
CA LEU A 297 22.40 1.47 18.89
C LEU A 297 22.81 2.84 18.31
N GLU A 298 22.92 2.89 16.99
CA GLU A 298 23.32 4.06 16.22
C GLU A 298 22.49 4.09 14.94
N GLY A 299 22.35 5.28 14.35
CA GLY A 299 21.63 5.50 13.10
C GLY A 299 20.32 6.27 13.25
N PRO A 300 19.75 6.76 12.14
CA PRO A 300 18.59 7.66 12.15
C PRO A 300 17.37 7.00 12.78
N GLU A 301 17.06 5.75 12.43
CA GLU A 301 15.89 5.03 12.96
C GLU A 301 15.99 4.74 14.45
N PHE A 302 17.17 4.32 14.94
CA PHE A 302 17.40 4.12 16.37
C PHE A 302 17.27 5.44 17.14
N ASN A 303 17.92 6.50 16.64
CA ASN A 303 17.89 7.81 17.28
C ASN A 303 16.46 8.38 17.32
N LYS A 304 15.69 8.17 16.25
CA LYS A 304 14.27 8.52 16.19
C LYS A 304 13.48 7.75 17.25
N MET A 305 13.59 6.42 17.28
CA MET A 305 12.91 5.56 18.25
C MET A 305 13.22 5.96 19.71
N ILE A 306 14.50 6.14 20.06
CA ILE A 306 14.92 6.51 21.42
C ILE A 306 14.48 7.93 21.81
N LYS A 307 14.41 8.85 20.85
CA LYS A 307 13.85 10.18 21.09
C LYS A 307 12.36 10.10 21.36
N THR A 308 11.61 9.34 20.56
CA THR A 308 10.15 9.19 20.70
C THR A 308 9.78 8.50 22.00
N ILE A 309 10.50 7.45 22.40
CA ILE A 309 10.25 6.74 23.68
C ILE A 309 10.60 7.58 24.92
N GLY A 310 11.25 8.74 24.75
CA GLY A 310 11.57 9.65 25.85
C GLY A 310 12.71 9.18 26.75
N GLY A 311 13.84 8.77 26.18
CA GLY A 311 15.00 8.31 26.96
C GLY A 311 16.37 8.54 26.30
N HIS A 312 17.42 7.98 26.91
CA HIS A 312 18.79 8.01 26.40
C HIS A 312 19.34 6.59 26.18
N ILE A 313 20.31 6.45 25.26
CA ILE A 313 21.00 5.18 24.96
C ILE A 313 21.65 4.58 26.21
N ASP A 314 22.24 5.41 27.08
CA ASP A 314 22.95 4.96 28.28
C ASP A 314 22.02 4.33 29.34
N GLN A 315 20.71 4.46 29.17
CA GLN A 315 19.72 3.85 30.05
C GLN A 315 19.35 2.43 29.64
N ILE A 316 19.71 2.02 28.41
CA ILE A 316 19.46 0.65 27.93
C ILE A 316 20.24 -0.32 28.79
N GLN A 317 19.55 -1.32 29.34
CA GLN A 317 20.16 -2.26 30.27
C GLN A 317 21.16 -3.15 29.55
N SER A 318 22.36 -3.26 30.14
CA SER A 318 23.39 -4.21 29.72
C SER A 318 22.85 -5.63 29.68
N THR A 319 23.54 -6.51 28.96
CA THR A 319 23.20 -7.93 28.84
C THR A 319 23.22 -8.62 30.20
N GLU A 320 22.09 -8.64 30.89
CA GLU A 320 21.82 -9.64 31.91
C GLU A 320 21.54 -10.97 31.21
N LYS A 321 21.80 -12.09 31.89
CA LYS A 321 21.54 -13.43 31.38
C LYS A 321 20.09 -13.49 30.90
N ALA A 322 19.90 -13.51 29.58
CA ALA A 322 18.59 -13.74 28.99
C ALA A 322 17.99 -14.99 29.65
N GLY A 323 16.81 -14.84 30.25
CA GLY A 323 16.12 -15.96 30.88
C GLY A 323 15.88 -17.07 29.85
N ASP A 324 15.70 -18.31 30.32
CA ASP A 324 15.29 -19.38 29.42
C ASP A 324 13.85 -19.11 28.95
N GLU A 325 13.68 -18.80 27.67
CA GLU A 325 12.37 -18.48 27.07
C GLU A 325 11.37 -19.64 27.17
N LEU A 326 11.84 -20.90 27.22
CA LEU A 326 10.95 -22.03 27.48
C LEU A 326 10.45 -22.03 28.93
N PHE A 327 11.34 -21.70 29.86
CA PHE A 327 10.97 -21.58 31.26
C PHE A 327 9.99 -20.42 31.46
N PHE A 328 10.25 -19.27 30.83
CA PHE A 328 9.33 -18.13 30.84
C PHE A 328 7.95 -18.53 30.32
N GLU A 329 7.88 -19.13 29.13
CA GLU A 329 6.62 -19.57 28.50
C GLU A 329 5.84 -20.53 29.42
N ASN A 330 6.53 -21.52 30.00
CA ASN A 330 5.89 -22.47 30.92
C ASN A 330 5.33 -21.79 32.16
N ASN A 331 6.10 -20.86 32.74
CA ASN A 331 5.69 -20.13 33.93
C ASN A 331 4.54 -19.16 33.62
N PHE A 332 4.55 -18.54 32.43
CA PHE A 332 3.50 -17.65 31.97
C PHE A 332 2.14 -18.35 31.97
N PHE A 333 1.99 -19.48 31.26
CA PHE A 333 0.71 -20.20 31.21
C PHE A 333 0.30 -20.85 32.53
N LYS A 334 1.25 -21.17 33.40
CA LYS A 334 0.95 -21.83 34.68
C LYS A 334 0.54 -20.84 35.77
N VAL A 335 1.12 -19.64 35.77
CA VAL A 335 1.08 -18.73 36.92
C VAL A 335 0.67 -17.31 36.57
N LYS A 336 0.82 -16.86 35.32
CA LYS A 336 0.56 -15.46 34.93
C LYS A 336 -0.69 -15.27 34.09
N PHE A 337 -1.01 -16.25 33.25
CA PHE A 337 -2.14 -16.17 32.33
C PHE A 337 -3.40 -16.71 32.98
N HIS A 338 -4.36 -15.83 33.25
CA HIS A 338 -5.62 -16.15 33.90
C HIS A 338 -6.80 -15.68 33.06
N VAL A 339 -7.84 -16.51 32.99
CA VAL A 339 -9.11 -16.17 32.32
C VAL A 339 -10.25 -16.37 33.31
N VAL A 340 -11.09 -15.36 33.46
CA VAL A 340 -12.29 -15.41 34.29
C VAL A 340 -13.49 -15.05 33.42
N CYS A 341 -14.41 -15.99 33.23
CA CYS A 341 -15.61 -15.83 32.41
C CYS A 341 -16.84 -15.58 33.28
N PHE A 342 -17.76 -14.76 32.78
CA PHE A 342 -19.04 -14.39 33.38
C PHE A 342 -20.12 -14.75 32.37
N VAL A 343 -20.87 -15.82 32.66
CA VAL A 343 -21.82 -16.45 31.74
C VAL A 343 -23.04 -16.92 32.51
N GLU A 344 -24.22 -16.51 32.07
CA GLU A 344 -25.51 -16.91 32.67
C GLU A 344 -25.57 -16.61 34.18
N GLY A 345 -25.02 -15.47 34.60
CA GLY A 345 -24.96 -15.05 36.00
C GLY A 345 -23.95 -15.83 36.86
N LYS A 346 -23.10 -16.65 36.25
CA LYS A 346 -22.07 -17.44 36.94
C LYS A 346 -20.67 -16.97 36.58
N THR A 347 -19.77 -17.04 37.55
CA THR A 347 -18.34 -16.86 37.33
C THR A 347 -17.67 -18.22 37.15
N LEU A 348 -16.93 -18.38 36.07
CA LEU A 348 -16.20 -19.59 35.70
C LEU A 348 -14.72 -19.25 35.49
N THR A 349 -13.82 -20.12 35.92
CA THR A 349 -12.38 -19.98 35.65
C THR A 349 -11.94 -21.20 34.85
N PRO A 350 -11.86 -21.10 33.51
CA PRO A 350 -11.42 -22.20 32.68
C PRO A 350 -10.01 -22.67 33.05
N ALA A 351 -9.78 -23.97 32.94
CA ALA A 351 -8.43 -24.52 33.10
C ALA A 351 -7.56 -24.09 31.90
N VAL A 352 -6.66 -23.16 32.12
CA VAL A 352 -5.68 -22.71 31.12
C VAL A 352 -4.57 -23.76 31.01
N SER A 353 -4.30 -24.22 29.80
CA SER A 353 -3.12 -25.03 29.48
C SER A 353 -2.28 -24.35 28.39
N LYS A 354 -1.12 -24.92 28.04
CA LYS A 354 -0.24 -24.39 26.97
C LYS A 354 -0.92 -24.30 25.60
N SER A 355 -1.99 -25.04 25.38
CA SER A 355 -2.81 -24.99 24.18
C SER A 355 -4.17 -24.41 24.53
N ILE A 356 -4.24 -23.08 24.65
CA ILE A 356 -5.52 -22.38 24.76
C ILE A 356 -5.99 -21.96 23.36
N THR A 357 -7.29 -22.07 23.13
CA THR A 357 -7.96 -21.63 21.90
C THR A 357 -8.94 -20.51 22.23
N VAL A 358 -9.43 -19.82 21.21
CA VAL A 358 -10.48 -18.79 21.34
C VAL A 358 -11.75 -19.30 22.03
N ASP A 359 -11.98 -20.62 22.03
CA ASP A 359 -13.13 -21.29 22.67
C ASP A 359 -13.20 -21.10 24.19
N VAL A 360 -12.13 -20.57 24.81
CA VAL A 360 -12.15 -20.15 26.21
C VAL A 360 -13.05 -18.94 26.44
N LEU A 361 -13.30 -18.13 25.40
CA LEU A 361 -14.16 -16.96 25.45
C LEU A 361 -15.62 -17.39 25.26
N PRO A 362 -16.54 -16.86 26.07
CA PRO A 362 -17.93 -17.26 25.97
C PRO A 362 -18.59 -16.71 24.70
N GLU A 363 -19.54 -17.46 24.13
CA GLU A 363 -20.36 -16.96 23.00
C GLU A 363 -21.24 -15.78 23.42
N LYS A 364 -21.71 -15.78 24.67
CA LYS A 364 -22.48 -14.71 25.31
C LYS A 364 -21.97 -14.45 26.72
N GLY A 365 -21.80 -13.18 27.07
CA GLY A 365 -21.37 -12.72 28.38
C GLY A 365 -20.08 -11.90 28.30
N ALA A 366 -19.24 -12.04 29.32
CA ALA A 366 -17.98 -11.31 29.42
C ALA A 366 -16.85 -12.20 29.91
N ALA A 367 -15.61 -11.84 29.62
CA ALA A 367 -14.44 -12.48 30.19
C ALA A 367 -13.33 -11.48 30.46
N ILE A 368 -12.57 -11.71 31.53
CA ILE A 368 -11.38 -10.96 31.88
C ILE A 368 -10.18 -11.86 31.59
N ILE A 369 -9.24 -11.37 30.79
CA ILE A 369 -7.96 -12.04 30.55
C ILE A 369 -6.86 -11.20 31.19
N ASP A 370 -6.13 -11.83 32.10
CA ASP A 370 -4.98 -11.25 32.77
C ASP A 370 -3.69 -11.96 32.35
N CYS A 371 -2.73 -11.20 31.84
CA CYS A 371 -1.38 -11.66 31.48
C CYS A 371 -0.33 -11.38 32.57
N SER A 372 -0.74 -10.87 33.73
CA SER A 372 0.09 -10.40 34.85
C SER A 372 1.19 -9.40 34.46
N ASP A 373 0.87 -8.49 33.54
CA ASP A 373 1.71 -7.37 33.10
C ASP A 373 1.00 -6.02 33.32
N LYS A 374 1.26 -4.98 32.52
CA LYS A 374 0.53 -3.70 32.64
C LYS A 374 -0.85 -3.70 31.99
N SER A 375 -1.12 -4.67 31.12
CA SER A 375 -2.33 -4.72 30.31
C SER A 375 -3.32 -5.72 30.88
N LEU A 376 -4.60 -5.38 30.81
CA LEU A 376 -5.72 -6.24 31.17
C LEU A 376 -6.70 -6.22 30.01
N TYR A 377 -7.35 -7.36 29.73
CA TYR A 377 -8.28 -7.44 28.61
C TYR A 377 -9.67 -7.78 29.10
N LEU A 378 -10.65 -7.03 28.61
CA LEU A 378 -12.06 -7.24 28.90
C LEU A 378 -12.78 -7.61 27.61
N TYR A 379 -13.06 -8.90 27.47
CA TYR A 379 -13.89 -9.44 26.42
C TYR A 379 -15.38 -9.21 26.76
N MET A 380 -16.14 -8.75 25.78
CA MET A 380 -17.60 -8.69 25.83
C MET A 380 -18.16 -9.22 24.49
N SER A 381 -19.11 -10.16 24.54
CA SER A 381 -19.75 -10.68 23.32
C SER A 381 -20.49 -9.59 22.54
N SER A 382 -21.13 -8.66 23.26
CA SER A 382 -21.69 -7.42 22.75
C SER A 382 -21.35 -6.29 23.70
N VAL A 383 -20.85 -5.14 23.24
CA VAL A 383 -20.60 -3.99 24.14
C VAL A 383 -21.91 -3.35 24.61
N MET A 384 -22.99 -3.56 23.87
CA MET A 384 -24.35 -3.08 24.19
C MET A 384 -25.33 -4.26 24.18
N PRO A 385 -25.33 -5.09 25.23
CA PRO A 385 -26.22 -6.25 25.32
C PRO A 385 -27.67 -5.82 25.44
N THR A 386 -28.55 -6.45 24.65
CA THR A 386 -30.00 -6.28 24.78
C THR A 386 -30.61 -7.28 25.77
N ASP A 387 -29.93 -8.41 25.99
CA ASP A 387 -30.32 -9.44 26.95
C ASP A 387 -29.98 -8.98 28.38
N PRO A 388 -30.96 -8.94 29.31
CA PRO A 388 -30.72 -8.60 30.71
C PRO A 388 -29.69 -9.50 31.41
N VAL A 389 -29.59 -10.78 31.02
CA VAL A 389 -28.62 -11.71 31.62
C VAL A 389 -27.21 -11.34 31.20
N GLU A 390 -26.99 -11.15 29.89
CA GLU A 390 -25.70 -10.73 29.33
C GLU A 390 -25.26 -9.37 29.88
N LYS A 391 -26.20 -8.43 30.04
CA LYS A 391 -25.95 -7.16 30.72
C LYS A 391 -25.47 -7.37 32.17
N GLY A 392 -26.13 -8.27 32.91
CA GLY A 392 -25.71 -8.63 34.26
C GLY A 392 -24.30 -9.23 34.30
N ASP A 393 -23.95 -10.09 33.35
CA ASP A 393 -22.61 -10.69 33.24
C ASP A 393 -21.52 -9.64 33.01
N GLN A 394 -21.78 -8.64 32.16
CA GLN A 394 -20.86 -7.52 31.92
C GLN A 394 -20.70 -6.64 33.15
N GLU A 395 -21.78 -6.26 33.80
CA GLU A 395 -21.73 -5.48 35.05
C GLU A 395 -20.96 -6.24 36.14
N ASN A 396 -21.14 -7.55 36.23
CA ASN A 396 -20.42 -8.40 37.18
C ASN A 396 -18.93 -8.48 36.85
N ALA A 397 -18.56 -8.59 35.57
CA ALA A 397 -17.16 -8.56 35.14
C ALA A 397 -16.51 -7.21 35.50
N ILE A 398 -17.16 -6.09 35.21
CA ILE A 398 -16.65 -4.76 35.55
C ILE A 398 -16.51 -4.61 37.07
N LYS A 399 -17.53 -4.99 37.84
CA LYS A 399 -17.48 -4.94 39.33
C LYS A 399 -16.34 -5.79 39.86
N PHE A 400 -16.22 -7.03 39.39
CA PHE A 400 -15.12 -7.92 39.76
C PHE A 400 -13.77 -7.25 39.47
N MET A 401 -13.57 -6.76 38.25
CA MET A 401 -12.34 -6.10 37.83
C MET A 401 -11.99 -4.89 38.72
N THR A 402 -12.97 -4.03 39.00
CA THR A 402 -12.78 -2.82 39.84
C THR A 402 -12.53 -3.14 41.32
N SER A 403 -12.93 -4.32 41.77
CA SER A 403 -12.76 -4.78 43.16
C SER A 403 -11.38 -5.40 43.44
N GLN A 404 -10.66 -5.85 42.41
CA GLN A 404 -9.35 -6.49 42.56
C GLN A 404 -8.24 -5.44 42.75
N PRO A 405 -7.54 -5.40 43.89
CA PRO A 405 -6.43 -4.47 44.12
C PRO A 405 -5.30 -4.61 43.09
N GLU A 406 -5.02 -5.83 42.63
CA GLU A 406 -3.99 -6.15 41.65
C GLU A 406 -4.25 -5.55 40.26
N TYR A 407 -5.49 -5.15 39.96
CA TYR A 407 -5.84 -4.50 38.70
C TYR A 407 -5.71 -2.98 38.75
N SER A 408 -5.41 -2.42 39.93
CA SER A 408 -5.19 -0.99 40.08
C SER A 408 -4.00 -0.52 39.24
N ASN A 409 -4.17 0.61 38.56
CA ASN A 409 -3.23 1.27 37.66
C ASN A 409 -2.86 0.46 36.40
N ARG A 410 -3.68 -0.52 36.02
CA ARG A 410 -3.52 -1.26 34.78
C ARG A 410 -4.35 -0.66 33.66
N ASP A 411 -3.88 -0.91 32.45
CA ASP A 411 -4.50 -0.47 31.21
C ASP A 411 -5.43 -1.55 30.67
N VAL A 412 -6.72 -1.23 30.52
CA VAL A 412 -7.74 -2.15 30.03
C VAL A 412 -7.99 -1.94 28.55
N THR A 413 -7.91 -3.02 27.79
CA THR A 413 -8.35 -3.11 26.40
C THR A 413 -9.65 -3.90 26.32
N ILE A 414 -10.72 -3.24 25.89
CA ILE A 414 -12.04 -3.85 25.64
C ILE A 414 -12.07 -4.42 24.22
N PHE A 415 -12.57 -5.64 24.06
CA PHE A 415 -12.68 -6.27 22.75
C PHE A 415 -13.85 -7.26 22.66
N ASN A 416 -14.19 -7.68 21.44
CA ASN A 416 -15.16 -8.75 21.15
C ASN A 416 -14.58 -9.75 20.13
N HIS A 417 -15.39 -10.70 19.67
CA HIS A 417 -14.97 -11.71 18.68
C HIS A 417 -14.50 -11.14 17.34
N ASN A 418 -14.95 -9.94 16.97
CA ASN A 418 -14.60 -9.30 15.70
C ASN A 418 -13.32 -8.46 15.80
N CYS A 419 -12.92 -8.06 17.00
CA CYS A 419 -11.84 -7.10 17.24
C CYS A 419 -10.80 -7.64 18.25
N ILE A 420 -10.42 -8.91 18.14
CA ILE A 420 -9.43 -9.53 19.03
C ILE A 420 -8.04 -8.89 18.79
N PRO A 421 -7.36 -8.35 19.83
CA PRO A 421 -6.02 -7.77 19.69
C PRO A 421 -5.00 -8.77 19.13
N ALA A 422 -4.07 -8.30 18.29
CA ALA A 422 -3.02 -9.10 17.64
C ALA A 422 -2.28 -10.06 18.58
N ASN A 423 -1.83 -9.58 19.75
CA ASN A 423 -1.13 -10.42 20.72
C ASN A 423 -2.02 -11.52 21.32
N LEU A 424 -3.31 -11.24 21.53
CA LEU A 424 -4.27 -12.25 21.98
C LEU A 424 -4.61 -13.25 20.88
N LYS A 425 -4.67 -12.82 19.60
CA LYS A 425 -4.88 -13.76 18.47
C LYS A 425 -3.80 -14.86 18.46
N ILE A 426 -2.54 -14.49 18.70
CA ILE A 426 -1.45 -15.46 18.78
C ILE A 426 -1.56 -16.35 20.03
N LEU A 427 -1.84 -15.76 21.19
CA LEU A 427 -1.98 -16.52 22.44
C LEU A 427 -3.13 -17.53 22.36
N LEU A 428 -4.27 -17.13 21.78
CA LEU A 428 -5.48 -17.93 21.60
C LEU A 428 -5.45 -18.82 20.34
N GLY A 429 -4.31 -18.93 19.65
CA GLY A 429 -4.10 -19.87 18.55
C GLY A 429 -4.89 -19.55 17.26
N LEU A 430 -5.25 -18.28 17.05
CA LEU A 430 -5.92 -17.81 15.83
C LEU A 430 -4.95 -17.51 14.69
N VAL A 431 -3.66 -17.32 15.00
CA VAL A 431 -2.57 -17.03 14.05
C VAL A 431 -1.38 -17.94 14.40
N ASN A 432 -0.80 -18.62 13.41
CA ASN A 432 0.31 -19.59 13.58
C ASN A 432 1.66 -19.05 13.09
#